data_AF-A0A0S9D1A1-F1
#
_entry.id   AF-A0A0S9D1A1-F1
#
_cell.length_a   1.000
_cell.length_b   1.000
_cell.length_c   1.000
_cell.angle_alpha   90.00
_cell.angle_beta   90.00
_cell.angle_gamma   90.00
#
_symmetry.space_group_name_H-M   'P 1'
#
loop_
_entity.id
_entity.type
_entity.pdbx_description
1 polymer ?
#
loop_
_entity_poly.entity_id
_entity_poly.type
_entity_poly.pdbx_seq_one_letter_code
_entity_poly.pdbx_strand_id
1 'polypeptide(L)'
;MGKFLQRIGLQEAAPATDVVQISVGQLQTLEYRLEESMAQLQLAAEDSGWSKLNADLVNEFSRDGLKRIATNGRLMAIANPLIKRALGIRHAYVWGQGVQISARDEAVNEVVQAFLDREDTKATFTGAQARERRTKAQGTDGNVFRAHFTNPLDGTVRVRTLPFDEITDIVTAPGDKTEPWYYLRVWQETTPTETFGGSGLTRERKAYYPALTYQPLTKPRNLGGVEVRWDAPVLHEKVNDLEGWLWGIGDTYAALPYARAYKEFIEDWVLLVKSLSKIAYQAVPKKGLESQKVRAAVQSGQNAPAGSWAMGSEGTKLEAVPKTGATIDSDSGRPVAALVAAAMGVSVIDLLADPGQAGNRATAVTMDLVKRLEMRGRQELCEQTDRATLDYVIEQAIIAPRGPLKGTVVRDGDRLYATPAGDDENTIEFVWPKLDEVPLDIIMKAIEIADGTGTVPKVEILKLILHALDVDDADEIIERVADDDGNLIDPLVTAGDDATRRFRAGQDPSEALR
;
A
#
# COMPACT_ATOMS: atom_id res chain seq x y z
N MET A 1 50.54 85.65 -18.99
CA MET A 1 49.96 85.14 -17.73
C MET A 1 49.73 83.62 -17.83
N GLY A 2 50.72 82.87 -18.32
CA GLY A 2 50.59 81.47 -18.75
C GLY A 2 51.61 80.52 -18.09
N LYS A 3 52.06 80.84 -16.86
CA LYS A 3 52.99 80.01 -16.08
C LYS A 3 52.57 79.86 -14.60
N PHE A 4 51.29 80.03 -14.30
CA PHE A 4 50.75 79.86 -12.93
C PHE A 4 49.61 78.82 -12.81
N LEU A 5 49.03 78.38 -13.93
CA LEU A 5 47.95 77.37 -13.95
C LEU A 5 48.43 75.93 -14.22
N GLN A 6 49.72 75.72 -14.51
CA GLN A 6 50.29 74.38 -14.77
C GLN A 6 50.85 73.69 -13.50
N ARG A 7 50.77 74.34 -12.34
CA ARG A 7 51.28 73.84 -11.04
C ARG A 7 50.17 73.40 -10.07
N ILE A 8 48.92 73.47 -10.50
CA ILE A 8 47.75 72.95 -9.80
C ILE A 8 47.13 71.97 -10.80
N GLY A 9 47.29 70.67 -10.56
CA GLY A 9 46.98 69.60 -11.51
C GLY A 9 45.52 69.52 -11.94
N LEU A 10 45.12 70.43 -12.83
CA LEU A 10 43.82 70.50 -13.48
C LEU A 10 44.04 70.31 -14.98
N GLN A 11 44.16 69.05 -15.39
CA GLN A 11 43.82 68.62 -16.74
C GLN A 11 42.33 68.25 -16.74
N GLU A 12 41.62 68.74 -17.75
CA GLU A 12 40.19 68.54 -17.99
C GLU A 12 39.83 67.05 -17.95
N ALA A 13 38.90 66.68 -17.06
CA ALA A 13 38.25 65.38 -17.11
C ALA A 13 37.29 65.37 -18.31
N ALA A 14 37.66 64.63 -19.37
CA ALA A 14 36.71 64.23 -20.39
C ALA A 14 35.62 63.35 -19.76
N PRO A 15 34.34 63.49 -20.15
CA PRO A 15 33.26 62.68 -19.58
C PRO A 15 33.44 61.22 -19.99
N ALA A 16 33.63 60.34 -19.00
CA ALA A 16 33.64 58.90 -19.18
C ALA A 16 32.30 58.44 -19.76
N THR A 17 32.33 57.97 -21.00
CA THR A 17 31.19 57.28 -21.64
C THR A 17 31.67 55.96 -22.22
N ASP A 18 32.19 55.07 -21.37
CA ASP A 18 32.42 53.68 -21.73
C ASP A 18 31.15 52.87 -21.46
N VAL A 19 30.18 52.98 -22.36
CA VAL A 19 29.13 51.97 -22.47
C VAL A 19 29.72 50.80 -23.27
N VAL A 20 30.13 49.76 -22.56
CA VAL A 20 30.57 48.49 -23.15
C VAL A 20 29.41 47.93 -23.99
N GLN A 21 29.47 48.10 -25.32
CA GLN A 21 28.55 47.44 -26.24
C GLN A 21 28.90 45.95 -26.29
N ILE A 22 28.22 45.15 -25.47
CA ILE A 22 28.24 43.69 -25.60
C ILE A 22 27.41 43.35 -26.84
N SER A 23 28.05 42.80 -27.86
CA SER A 23 27.38 42.40 -29.10
C SER A 23 26.42 41.24 -28.83
N VAL A 24 25.26 41.22 -29.50
CA VAL A 24 24.21 40.19 -29.32
C VAL A 24 24.75 38.76 -29.51
N GLY A 25 25.76 38.58 -30.37
CA GLY A 25 26.44 37.29 -30.55
C GLY A 25 27.25 36.84 -29.33
N GLN A 26 27.83 37.76 -28.55
CA GLN A 26 28.52 37.44 -27.30
C GLN A 26 27.54 37.03 -26.19
N LEU A 27 26.34 37.63 -26.14
CA LEU A 27 25.28 37.22 -25.22
C LEU A 27 24.76 35.83 -25.55
N GLN A 28 24.49 35.53 -26.82
CA GLN A 28 24.05 34.19 -27.24
C GLN A 28 25.12 33.12 -26.99
N THR A 29 26.40 33.45 -27.17
CA THR A 29 27.50 32.52 -26.88
C THR A 29 27.67 32.30 -25.37
N LEU A 30 27.42 33.33 -24.56
CA LEU A 30 27.43 33.22 -23.10
C LEU A 30 26.22 32.45 -22.59
N GLU A 31 25.02 32.67 -23.12
CA GLU A 31 23.81 31.90 -22.82
C GLU A 31 24.02 30.42 -23.15
N TYR A 32 24.51 30.10 -24.35
CA TYR A 32 24.78 28.71 -24.74
C TYR A 32 25.82 28.04 -23.81
N ARG A 33 26.90 28.74 -23.46
CA ARG A 33 27.90 28.22 -22.50
C ARG A 33 27.34 28.08 -21.08
N LEU A 34 26.42 28.96 -20.68
CA LEU A 34 25.77 28.90 -19.39
C LEU A 34 24.81 27.71 -19.32
N GLU A 35 24.00 27.51 -20.37
CA GLU A 35 23.11 26.36 -20.53
C GLU A 35 23.88 25.05 -20.57
N GLU A 36 24.99 24.98 -21.31
CA GLU A 36 25.87 23.81 -21.36
C GLU A 36 26.53 23.55 -19.99
N SER A 37 26.94 24.59 -19.26
CA SER A 37 27.48 24.44 -17.90
C SER A 37 26.40 24.03 -16.89
N MET A 38 25.16 24.51 -17.03
CA MET A 38 24.04 24.15 -16.17
C MET A 38 23.60 22.71 -16.41
N ALA A 39 23.56 22.27 -17.67
CA ALA A 39 23.30 20.88 -18.03
C ALA A 39 24.41 19.95 -17.51
N GLN A 40 25.68 20.37 -17.60
CA GLN A 40 26.81 19.65 -17.01
C GLN A 40 26.77 19.62 -15.48
N LEU A 41 26.33 20.71 -14.83
CA LEU A 41 26.16 20.76 -13.38
C LEU A 41 24.96 19.94 -12.90
N GLN A 42 23.87 19.86 -13.68
CA GLN A 42 22.74 18.96 -13.44
C GLN A 42 23.15 17.50 -13.61
N LEU A 43 23.84 17.16 -14.70
CA LEU A 43 24.40 15.82 -14.91
C LEU A 43 25.41 15.45 -13.82
N ALA A 44 26.27 16.37 -13.37
CA ALA A 44 27.21 16.12 -12.28
C ALA A 44 26.52 16.00 -10.91
N ALA A 45 25.42 16.72 -10.68
CA ALA A 45 24.60 16.58 -9.49
C ALA A 45 23.80 15.26 -9.50
N GLU A 46 23.30 14.86 -10.67
CA GLU A 46 22.64 13.57 -10.90
C GLU A 46 23.64 12.42 -10.75
N ASP A 47 24.84 12.49 -11.34
CA ASP A 47 25.94 11.53 -11.18
C ASP A 47 26.45 11.47 -9.74
N SER A 48 26.49 12.60 -9.02
CA SER A 48 26.78 12.62 -7.57
C SER A 48 25.65 11.96 -6.76
N GLY A 49 24.40 12.10 -7.22
CA GLY A 49 23.25 11.38 -6.70
C GLY A 49 23.36 9.88 -6.93
N TRP A 50 23.67 9.45 -8.15
CA TRP A 50 23.82 8.04 -8.56
C TRP A 50 25.04 7.36 -7.94
N SER A 51 26.17 8.05 -7.80
CA SER A 51 27.38 7.52 -7.16
C SER A 51 27.23 7.37 -5.64
N LYS A 52 26.50 8.26 -4.97
CA LYS A 52 26.11 8.09 -3.55
C LYS A 52 25.07 6.99 -3.38
N LEU A 53 24.13 6.85 -4.32
CA LEU A 53 23.24 5.70 -4.41
C LEU A 53 24.05 4.38 -4.54
N ASN A 54 25.11 4.34 -5.36
CA ASN A 54 25.88 3.11 -5.62
C ASN A 54 26.70 2.58 -4.44
N ALA A 55 27.26 3.45 -3.58
CA ALA A 55 28.03 3.01 -2.42
C ALA A 55 27.14 2.52 -1.27
N ASP A 56 25.93 3.08 -1.14
CA ASP A 56 24.98 2.74 -0.09
C ASP A 56 23.96 1.67 -0.50
N LEU A 57 23.64 1.47 -1.80
CA LEU A 57 22.67 0.47 -2.29
C LEU A 57 23.15 -0.99 -2.20
N VAL A 58 24.47 -1.23 -2.12
CA VAL A 58 24.99 -2.59 -1.85
C VAL A 58 24.65 -3.01 -0.41
N ASN A 59 24.40 -2.03 0.46
CA ASN A 59 24.01 -2.25 1.84
C ASN A 59 22.55 -1.87 2.07
N GLU A 60 21.98 -2.46 3.11
CA GLU A 60 20.67 -2.10 3.61
C GLU A 60 20.65 -0.65 4.10
N PHE A 61 19.53 0.06 3.87
CA PHE A 61 19.36 1.43 4.37
C PHE A 61 19.57 1.51 5.89
N SER A 62 20.23 2.57 6.34
CA SER A 62 20.37 2.81 7.78
C SER A 62 19.00 2.96 8.45
N ARG A 63 18.92 2.62 9.75
CA ARG A 63 17.68 2.70 10.51
C ARG A 63 17.03 4.09 10.45
N ASP A 64 17.83 5.15 10.54
CA ASP A 64 17.37 6.54 10.43
C ASP A 64 16.89 6.89 9.02
N GLY A 65 17.56 6.36 7.99
CA GLY A 65 17.11 6.45 6.60
C GLY A 65 15.72 5.84 6.42
N LEU A 66 15.51 4.63 6.95
CA LEU A 66 14.22 3.95 6.90
C LEU A 66 13.12 4.72 7.66
N LYS A 67 13.41 5.32 8.82
CA LYS A 67 12.44 6.19 9.54
C LYS A 67 12.03 7.40 8.71
N ARG A 68 12.98 8.04 8.02
CA ARG A 68 12.70 9.18 7.13
C ARG A 68 11.84 8.76 5.93
N ILE A 69 12.15 7.60 5.33
CA ILE A 69 11.36 7.01 4.25
C ILE A 69 9.92 6.75 4.72
N ALA A 70 9.75 6.05 5.84
CA ALA A 70 8.44 5.76 6.41
C ALA A 70 7.64 7.03 6.74
N THR A 71 8.28 8.02 7.35
CA THR A 71 7.66 9.32 7.67
C THR A 71 7.15 10.03 6.40
N ASN A 72 7.96 10.05 5.35
CA ASN A 72 7.56 10.63 4.07
C ASN A 72 6.42 9.83 3.40
N GLY A 73 6.48 8.49 3.46
CA GLY A 73 5.43 7.60 2.97
C GLY A 73 4.09 7.85 3.68
N ARG A 74 4.09 7.92 5.02
CA ARG A 74 2.91 8.23 5.82
C ARG A 74 2.33 9.60 5.51
N LEU A 75 3.17 10.63 5.38
CA LEU A 75 2.73 11.97 4.99
C LEU A 75 2.04 11.95 3.62
N MET A 76 2.65 11.28 2.64
CA MET A 76 2.13 11.18 1.27
C MET A 76 0.86 10.34 1.19
N ALA A 77 0.72 9.29 2.01
CA ALA A 77 -0.50 8.51 2.13
C ALA A 77 -1.71 9.32 2.62
N ILE A 78 -1.48 10.43 3.33
CA ILE A 78 -2.53 11.34 3.79
C ILE A 78 -2.73 12.49 2.80
N ALA A 79 -1.64 13.13 2.37
CA ALA A 79 -1.67 14.40 1.64
C ALA A 79 -1.74 14.24 0.11
N ASN A 80 -1.19 13.16 -0.47
CA ASN A 80 -1.19 12.95 -1.92
C ASN A 80 -2.36 12.05 -2.33
N PRO A 81 -3.31 12.53 -3.17
CA PRO A 81 -4.50 11.76 -3.52
C PRO A 81 -4.19 10.49 -4.32
N LEU A 82 -3.14 10.46 -5.14
CA LEU A 82 -2.76 9.27 -5.89
C LEU A 82 -2.25 8.17 -4.95
N ILE A 83 -1.35 8.51 -4.03
CA ILE A 83 -0.82 7.54 -3.06
C ILE A 83 -1.93 7.03 -2.13
N LYS A 84 -2.76 7.94 -1.61
CA LYS A 84 -3.92 7.58 -0.79
C LYS A 84 -4.84 6.59 -1.52
N ARG A 85 -5.15 6.87 -2.79
CA ARG A 85 -6.02 6.04 -3.61
C ARG A 85 -5.39 4.69 -3.93
N ALA A 86 -4.10 4.64 -4.28
CA ALA A 86 -3.39 3.40 -4.56
C ALA A 86 -3.42 2.43 -3.36
N LEU A 87 -3.16 2.93 -2.15
CA LEU A 87 -3.27 2.13 -0.93
C LEU A 87 -4.70 1.67 -0.66
N GLY A 88 -5.69 2.52 -0.93
CA GLY A 88 -7.11 2.17 -0.83
C GLY A 88 -7.53 1.06 -1.80
N ILE A 89 -7.08 1.12 -3.05
CA ILE A 89 -7.32 0.08 -4.06
C ILE A 89 -6.71 -1.25 -3.61
N ARG A 90 -5.45 -1.23 -3.16
CA ARG A 90 -4.79 -2.43 -2.62
C ARG A 90 -5.57 -3.03 -1.46
N HIS A 91 -5.98 -2.21 -0.50
CA HIS A 91 -6.80 -2.68 0.62
C HIS A 91 -8.12 -3.30 0.15
N ALA A 92 -8.81 -2.66 -0.81
CA ALA A 92 -10.06 -3.17 -1.35
C ALA A 92 -9.90 -4.51 -2.08
N TYR A 93 -8.84 -4.69 -2.88
CA TYR A 93 -8.59 -5.96 -3.56
C TYR A 93 -8.19 -7.08 -2.61
N VAL A 94 -7.40 -6.78 -1.58
CA VAL A 94 -6.95 -7.80 -0.64
C VAL A 94 -8.06 -8.17 0.34
N TRP A 95 -8.73 -7.18 0.93
CA TRP A 95 -9.63 -7.40 2.08
C TRP A 95 -11.10 -7.06 1.81
N GLY A 96 -11.44 -6.44 0.68
CA GLY A 96 -12.77 -5.87 0.44
C GLY A 96 -13.90 -6.89 0.36
N GLN A 97 -13.61 -8.11 -0.08
CA GLN A 97 -14.56 -9.23 -0.09
C GLN A 97 -14.54 -10.06 1.21
N GLY A 98 -13.63 -9.74 2.14
CA GLY A 98 -13.40 -10.56 3.33
C GLY A 98 -12.54 -11.80 3.07
N VAL A 99 -12.31 -12.56 4.14
CA VAL A 99 -11.65 -13.87 4.11
C VAL A 99 -12.32 -14.73 5.16
N GLN A 100 -12.62 -15.97 4.79
CA GLN A 100 -13.09 -16.98 5.73
C GLN A 100 -11.89 -17.78 6.22
N ILE A 101 -11.79 -17.93 7.53
CA ILE A 101 -10.68 -18.65 8.18
C ILE A 101 -11.32 -19.71 9.07
N SER A 102 -10.97 -20.97 8.86
CA SER A 102 -11.46 -22.10 9.64
C SER A 102 -10.36 -23.13 9.85
N ALA A 103 -10.46 -23.94 10.89
CA ALA A 103 -9.64 -25.14 11.04
C ALA A 103 -10.49 -26.38 10.76
N ARG A 104 -9.84 -27.46 10.27
CA ARG A 104 -10.53 -28.74 9.99
C ARG A 104 -11.00 -29.45 11.25
N ASP A 105 -10.14 -29.50 12.27
CA ASP A 105 -10.49 -30.07 13.58
C ASP A 105 -11.41 -29.12 14.35
N GLU A 106 -12.51 -29.66 14.90
CA GLU A 106 -13.55 -28.87 15.57
C GLU A 106 -13.02 -28.16 16.83
N ALA A 107 -12.23 -28.85 17.66
CA ALA A 107 -11.69 -28.28 18.89
C ALA A 107 -10.66 -27.18 18.60
N VAL A 108 -9.82 -27.39 17.58
CA VAL A 108 -8.90 -26.34 17.08
C VAL A 108 -9.68 -25.17 16.50
N ASN A 109 -10.75 -25.44 15.74
CA ASN A 109 -11.58 -24.40 15.14
C ASN A 109 -12.27 -23.55 16.20
N GLU A 110 -12.78 -24.15 17.29
CA GLU A 110 -13.34 -23.39 18.41
C GLU A 110 -12.33 -22.38 19.00
N VAL A 111 -11.07 -22.79 19.19
CA VAL A 111 -10.01 -21.91 19.69
C VAL A 111 -9.68 -20.80 18.69
N VAL A 112 -9.61 -21.14 17.40
CA VAL A 112 -9.34 -20.18 16.33
C VAL A 112 -10.48 -19.16 16.22
N GLN A 113 -11.74 -19.60 16.15
CA GLN A 113 -12.89 -18.70 16.09
C GLN A 113 -12.97 -17.83 17.35
N ALA A 114 -12.80 -18.41 18.54
CA ALA A 114 -12.76 -17.65 19.78
C ALA A 114 -11.66 -16.59 19.77
N PHE A 115 -10.49 -16.85 19.17
CA PHE A 115 -9.45 -15.84 19.02
C PHE A 115 -9.83 -14.74 18.01
N LEU A 116 -10.34 -15.12 16.84
CA LEU A 116 -10.71 -14.20 15.75
C LEU A 116 -11.85 -13.26 16.14
N ASP A 117 -12.80 -13.75 16.94
CA ASP A 117 -14.02 -13.04 17.31
C ASP A 117 -13.90 -12.09 18.49
N ARG A 118 -12.82 -12.20 19.27
CA ARG A 118 -12.56 -11.32 20.41
C ARG A 118 -12.48 -9.87 19.99
N GLU A 119 -13.16 -9.00 20.73
CA GLU A 119 -13.18 -7.56 20.47
C GLU A 119 -11.78 -6.94 20.46
N ASP A 120 -10.90 -7.39 21.36
CA ASP A 120 -9.54 -6.86 21.44
C ASP A 120 -8.64 -7.35 20.28
N THR A 121 -8.94 -8.52 19.71
CA THR A 121 -8.33 -9.01 18.47
C THR A 121 -8.87 -8.25 17.27
N LYS A 122 -10.19 -8.05 17.18
CA LYS A 122 -10.84 -7.26 16.10
C LYS A 122 -10.28 -5.84 16.03
N ALA A 123 -10.09 -5.19 17.18
CA ALA A 123 -9.55 -3.84 17.24
C ALA A 123 -8.09 -3.73 16.74
N THR A 124 -7.31 -4.81 16.71
CA THR A 124 -5.86 -4.75 16.48
C THR A 124 -5.34 -5.63 15.36
N PHE A 125 -6.10 -6.63 14.93
CA PHE A 125 -5.67 -7.64 13.97
C PHE A 125 -6.75 -7.97 12.92
N THR A 126 -7.91 -8.54 13.33
CA THR A 126 -8.89 -9.11 12.37
C THR A 126 -9.91 -8.11 11.83
N GLY A 127 -10.18 -7.00 12.53
CA GLY A 127 -11.21 -6.05 12.14
C GLY A 127 -10.82 -5.24 10.89
N ALA A 128 -11.83 -4.72 10.18
CA ALA A 128 -11.65 -3.96 8.95
C ALA A 128 -10.67 -2.78 9.12
N GLN A 129 -10.80 -2.00 10.20
CA GLN A 129 -9.88 -0.90 10.50
C GLN A 129 -8.45 -1.37 10.83
N ALA A 130 -8.30 -2.54 11.45
CA ALA A 130 -6.99 -3.11 11.73
C ALA A 130 -6.30 -3.56 10.44
N ARG A 131 -7.03 -4.25 9.56
CA ARG A 131 -6.57 -4.66 8.22
C ARG A 131 -6.22 -3.46 7.34
N GLU A 132 -7.03 -2.40 7.35
CA GLU A 132 -6.73 -1.15 6.63
C GLU A 132 -5.44 -0.49 7.14
N ARG A 133 -5.28 -0.37 8.47
CA ARG A 133 -4.05 0.17 9.07
C ARG A 133 -2.84 -0.67 8.72
N ARG A 134 -2.98 -2.00 8.71
CA ARG A 134 -1.90 -2.91 8.31
C ARG A 134 -1.51 -2.74 6.85
N THR A 135 -2.46 -2.69 5.92
CA THR A 135 -2.17 -2.44 4.50
C THR A 135 -1.46 -1.10 4.30
N LYS A 136 -1.90 -0.06 5.03
CA LYS A 136 -1.20 1.24 5.00
C LYS A 136 0.21 1.14 5.56
N ALA A 137 0.42 0.45 6.68
CA ALA A 137 1.74 0.27 7.27
C ALA A 137 2.70 -0.54 6.36
N GLN A 138 2.22 -1.59 5.68
CA GLN A 138 2.99 -2.28 4.63
C GLN A 138 3.38 -1.30 3.51
N GLY A 139 2.43 -0.47 3.06
CA GLY A 139 2.67 0.51 1.99
C GLY A 139 3.61 1.66 2.39
N THR A 140 3.56 2.15 3.62
CA THR A 140 4.35 3.31 4.05
C THR A 140 5.65 2.92 4.74
N ASP A 141 5.58 1.97 5.67
CA ASP A 141 6.69 1.65 6.58
C ASP A 141 7.46 0.43 6.09
N GLY A 142 6.81 -0.44 5.31
CA GLY A 142 7.38 -1.69 4.80
C GLY A 142 7.58 -2.77 5.85
N ASN A 143 7.29 -2.47 7.11
CA ASN A 143 7.59 -3.30 8.26
C ASN A 143 6.42 -3.23 9.25
N VAL A 144 5.85 -4.37 9.58
CA VAL A 144 4.78 -4.52 10.58
C VAL A 144 5.25 -5.50 11.64
N PHE A 145 5.29 -5.06 12.89
CA PHE A 145 5.67 -5.88 14.04
C PHE A 145 4.43 -6.18 14.87
N ARG A 146 4.14 -7.46 15.11
CA ARG A 146 3.04 -7.93 15.96
C ARG A 146 3.58 -8.67 17.16
N ALA A 147 3.38 -8.12 18.36
CA ALA A 147 3.70 -8.75 19.62
C ALA A 147 2.52 -9.61 20.10
N HIS A 148 2.80 -10.84 20.52
CA HIS A 148 1.83 -11.86 20.92
C HIS A 148 1.88 -12.03 22.44
N PHE A 149 1.23 -11.13 23.17
CA PHE A 149 1.18 -11.19 24.63
C PHE A 149 0.47 -12.46 25.08
N THR A 150 1.22 -13.39 25.67
CA THR A 150 0.78 -14.74 25.98
C THR A 150 0.67 -14.90 27.49
N ASN A 151 -0.49 -15.36 27.97
CA ASN A 151 -0.64 -15.75 29.36
C ASN A 151 -0.12 -17.19 29.55
N PRO A 152 0.94 -17.40 30.36
CA PRO A 152 1.56 -18.71 30.51
C PRO A 152 0.67 -19.75 31.23
N LEU A 153 -0.40 -19.31 31.89
CA LEU A 153 -1.27 -20.20 32.67
C LEU A 153 -2.35 -20.86 31.81
N ASP A 154 -3.04 -20.08 30.98
CA ASP A 154 -4.19 -20.50 30.17
C ASP A 154 -3.91 -20.53 28.66
N GLY A 155 -2.74 -20.04 28.21
CA GLY A 155 -2.36 -20.03 26.80
C GLY A 155 -3.04 -18.94 25.99
N THR A 156 -3.78 -18.03 26.62
CA THR A 156 -4.48 -16.95 25.90
C THR A 156 -3.48 -15.96 25.31
N VAL A 157 -3.63 -15.67 24.02
CA VAL A 157 -2.76 -14.77 23.27
C VAL A 157 -3.51 -13.49 22.91
N ARG A 158 -2.86 -12.34 23.12
CA ARG A 158 -3.34 -11.02 22.68
C ARG A 158 -2.34 -10.38 21.75
N VAL A 159 -2.77 -10.11 20.52
CA VAL A 159 -1.91 -9.51 19.50
C VAL A 159 -1.96 -7.99 19.60
N ARG A 160 -0.79 -7.33 19.59
CA ARG A 160 -0.68 -5.87 19.50
C ARG A 160 0.37 -5.49 18.48
N THR A 161 0.08 -4.45 17.69
CA THR A 161 1.07 -3.91 16.74
C THR A 161 2.05 -3.02 17.50
N LEU A 162 3.34 -3.25 17.32
CA LEU A 162 4.41 -2.38 17.80
C LEU A 162 4.72 -1.34 16.72
N PRO A 163 4.77 -0.03 17.05
CA PRO A 163 5.13 1.00 16.09
C PRO A 163 6.52 0.75 15.50
N PHE A 164 6.63 0.87 14.18
CA PHE A 164 7.89 0.71 13.45
C PHE A 164 9.02 1.55 14.09
N ASP A 165 8.75 2.83 14.39
CA ASP A 165 9.75 3.79 14.87
C ASP A 165 10.37 3.42 16.23
N GLU A 166 9.66 2.61 17.01
CA GLU A 166 10.11 2.16 18.33
C GLU A 166 11.05 0.96 18.24
N ILE A 167 11.01 0.16 17.16
CA ILE A 167 11.97 -0.93 16.97
C ILE A 167 13.26 -0.33 16.41
N THR A 168 14.35 -0.45 17.17
CA THR A 168 15.64 0.16 16.84
C THR A 168 16.63 -0.82 16.23
N ASP A 169 16.56 -2.10 16.61
CA ASP A 169 17.53 -3.11 16.18
C ASP A 169 16.92 -4.51 16.11
N ILE A 170 17.51 -5.38 15.28
CA ILE A 170 17.15 -6.78 15.11
C ILE A 170 18.40 -7.62 15.34
N VAL A 171 18.41 -8.36 16.44
CA VAL A 171 19.50 -9.28 16.79
C VAL A 171 19.22 -10.62 16.14
N THR A 172 20.17 -11.11 15.35
CA THR A 172 20.07 -12.35 14.58
C THR A 172 20.96 -13.45 15.15
N ALA A 173 20.75 -14.68 14.68
CA ALA A 173 21.57 -15.81 15.04
C ALA A 173 23.05 -15.60 14.63
N PRO A 174 24.03 -15.98 15.46
CA PRO A 174 25.44 -15.95 15.10
C PRO A 174 25.71 -16.83 13.88
N GLY A 175 26.19 -16.22 12.79
CA GLY A 175 26.49 -16.93 11.54
C GLY A 175 25.31 -17.02 10.58
N ASP A 176 24.10 -16.63 10.99
CA ASP A 176 22.92 -16.58 10.12
C ASP A 176 22.14 -15.28 10.32
N LYS A 177 22.29 -14.34 9.39
CA LYS A 177 21.59 -13.04 9.40
C LYS A 177 20.09 -13.18 9.05
N THR A 178 19.66 -14.32 8.52
CA THR A 178 18.27 -14.54 8.09
C THR A 178 17.37 -15.01 9.22
N GLU A 179 17.92 -15.43 10.36
CA GLU A 179 17.18 -15.89 11.53
C GLU A 179 17.18 -14.83 12.64
N PRO A 180 16.08 -14.07 12.84
CA PRO A 180 15.97 -13.12 13.94
C PRO A 180 15.75 -13.84 15.27
N TRP A 181 16.48 -13.43 16.30
CA TRP A 181 16.28 -13.88 17.67
C TRP A 181 15.54 -12.85 18.52
N TYR A 182 15.90 -11.58 18.41
CA TYR A 182 15.31 -10.53 19.22
C TYR A 182 15.09 -9.22 18.45
N TYR A 183 14.02 -8.52 18.81
CA TYR A 183 13.70 -7.16 18.38
C TYR A 183 13.89 -6.21 19.56
N LEU A 184 14.79 -5.24 19.42
CA LEU A 184 14.99 -4.20 20.43
C LEU A 184 13.97 -3.10 20.24
N ARG A 185 13.11 -2.89 21.24
CA ARG A 185 12.14 -1.78 21.28
C ARG A 185 12.61 -0.71 22.25
N VAL A 186 12.58 0.54 21.82
CA VAL A 186 12.80 1.75 22.62
C VAL A 186 11.58 2.67 22.48
N TRP A 187 10.90 2.97 23.58
CA TRP A 187 9.69 3.80 23.55
C TRP A 187 9.63 4.76 24.74
N GLN A 188 8.78 5.76 24.61
CA GLN A 188 8.49 6.70 25.68
C GLN A 188 7.19 6.30 26.37
N GLU A 189 7.25 6.11 27.68
CA GLU A 189 6.11 5.78 28.53
C GLU A 189 5.75 7.00 29.37
N THR A 190 4.55 7.55 29.16
CA THR A 190 4.01 8.63 29.99
C THR A 190 3.10 8.02 31.05
N THR A 191 3.51 8.04 32.31
CA THR A 191 2.66 7.58 33.40
C THR A 191 1.59 8.64 33.69
N PRO A 192 0.28 8.31 33.63
CA PRO A 192 -0.76 9.24 34.03
C PRO A 192 -0.59 9.60 35.51
N THR A 193 -0.65 10.89 35.83
CA THR A 193 -0.78 11.33 37.23
C THR A 193 -2.23 11.20 37.68
N GLU A 194 -2.45 10.84 38.95
CA GLU A 194 -3.80 10.78 39.56
C GLU A 194 -4.53 12.14 39.53
N THR A 195 -3.79 13.24 39.33
CA THR A 195 -4.34 14.58 39.20
C THR A 195 -4.76 14.89 37.76
N PHE A 196 -6.04 15.24 37.59
CA PHE A 196 -6.57 15.76 36.34
C PHE A 196 -5.80 17.03 35.90
N GLY A 197 -5.18 17.01 34.73
CA GLY A 197 -4.37 18.12 34.20
C GLY A 197 -2.90 18.14 34.62
N GLY A 198 -2.42 17.13 35.35
CA GLY A 198 -0.98 16.96 35.59
C GLY A 198 -0.24 16.52 34.33
N SER A 199 0.91 17.14 34.04
CA SER A 199 1.82 16.66 33.02
C SER A 199 2.45 15.33 33.50
N GLY A 200 2.06 14.21 32.88
CA GLY A 200 2.63 12.91 33.22
C GLY A 200 4.16 12.89 33.07
N LEU A 201 4.83 12.07 33.90
CA LEU A 201 6.26 11.85 33.77
C LEU A 201 6.51 10.92 32.57
N THR A 202 7.20 11.44 31.54
CA THR A 202 7.64 10.64 30.40
C THR A 202 9.02 10.04 30.68
N ARG A 203 9.15 8.71 30.57
CA ARG A 203 10.43 8.01 30.71
C ARG A 203 10.70 7.15 29.48
N GLU A 204 11.97 7.12 29.06
CA GLU A 204 12.42 6.17 28.03
C GLU A 204 12.49 4.76 28.64
N ARG A 205 11.96 3.78 27.91
CA ARG A 205 11.99 2.35 28.23
C ARG A 205 12.65 1.60 27.09
N LYS A 206 13.34 0.52 27.43
CA LYS A 206 13.99 -0.40 26.49
C LYS A 206 13.66 -1.83 26.88
N ALA A 207 13.33 -2.67 25.91
CA ALA A 207 13.12 -4.09 26.12
C ALA A 207 13.40 -4.87 24.83
N TYR A 208 13.94 -6.08 24.98
CA TYR A 208 14.06 -7.04 23.90
C TYR A 208 12.81 -7.91 23.84
N TYR A 209 12.28 -8.11 22.64
CA TYR A 209 11.16 -9.02 22.37
C TYR A 209 11.70 -10.19 21.54
N PRO A 210 11.49 -11.46 21.93
CA PRO A 210 11.97 -12.58 21.13
C PRO A 210 11.18 -12.69 19.81
N ALA A 211 11.77 -13.27 18.78
CA ALA A 211 11.04 -13.63 17.57
C ALA A 211 10.01 -14.73 17.84
N LEU A 212 8.93 -14.77 17.05
CA LEU A 212 7.78 -15.68 17.26
C LEU A 212 8.20 -17.15 17.43
N THR A 213 9.10 -17.60 16.56
CA THR A 213 9.58 -18.97 16.51
C THR A 213 10.77 -19.24 17.43
N TYR A 214 11.38 -18.20 18.01
CA TYR A 214 12.58 -18.32 18.83
C TYR A 214 12.24 -18.61 20.30
N GLN A 215 12.38 -19.87 20.68
CA GLN A 215 12.09 -20.41 22.01
C GLN A 215 13.25 -21.29 22.54
N PRO A 216 14.42 -20.69 22.84
CA PRO A 216 15.60 -21.42 23.33
C PRO A 216 15.34 -22.13 24.66
N LEU A 217 16.16 -23.12 24.96
CA LEU A 217 16.04 -23.90 26.20
C LEU A 217 16.24 -23.02 27.45
N THR A 218 17.21 -22.11 27.37
CA THR A 218 17.48 -21.13 28.43
C THR A 218 16.92 -19.79 28.02
N LYS A 219 15.96 -19.27 28.79
CA LYS A 219 15.33 -17.96 28.56
C LYS A 219 15.93 -16.92 29.52
N PRO A 220 17.02 -16.22 29.13
CA PRO A 220 17.62 -15.20 29.99
C PRO A 220 16.63 -14.07 30.27
N ARG A 221 16.52 -13.65 31.53
CA ARG A 221 15.63 -12.54 31.92
C ARG A 221 16.11 -11.18 31.39
N ASN A 222 17.42 -11.01 31.26
CA ASN A 222 18.04 -9.78 30.77
C ASN A 222 19.12 -10.11 29.75
N LEU A 223 19.27 -9.28 28.72
CA LEU A 223 20.33 -9.31 27.74
C LEU A 223 21.04 -7.95 27.76
N GLY A 224 22.32 -7.92 28.12
CA GLY A 224 23.09 -6.67 28.23
C GLY A 224 22.50 -5.66 29.23
N GLY A 225 21.83 -6.13 30.29
CA GLY A 225 21.17 -5.29 31.29
C GLY A 225 19.79 -4.75 30.89
N VAL A 226 19.29 -5.10 29.70
CA VAL A 226 17.94 -4.78 29.22
C VAL A 226 17.03 -6.00 29.40
N GLU A 227 15.79 -5.78 29.84
CA GLU A 227 14.80 -6.85 30.05
C GLU A 227 14.42 -7.55 28.73
N VAL A 228 14.28 -8.87 28.78
CA VAL A 228 13.72 -9.68 27.69
C VAL A 228 12.28 -10.06 28.01
N ARG A 229 11.36 -9.62 27.16
CA ARG A 229 9.91 -9.83 27.28
C ARG A 229 9.48 -11.14 26.62
N TRP A 230 9.79 -12.25 27.29
CA TRP A 230 9.40 -13.61 26.85
C TRP A 230 7.89 -13.85 26.82
N ASP A 231 7.11 -13.00 27.50
CA ASP A 231 5.66 -13.01 27.49
C ASP A 231 5.06 -12.47 26.19
N ALA A 232 5.86 -11.85 25.31
CA ALA A 232 5.35 -11.15 24.12
C ALA A 232 6.22 -11.40 22.87
N PRO A 233 6.34 -12.63 22.36
CA PRO A 233 7.08 -12.87 21.13
C PRO A 233 6.53 -12.11 19.92
N VAL A 234 7.41 -11.71 19.01
CA VAL A 234 7.12 -10.80 17.90
C VAL A 234 7.21 -11.50 16.56
N LEU A 235 6.17 -11.35 15.74
CA LEU A 235 6.19 -11.63 14.32
C LEU A 235 6.56 -10.34 13.57
N HIS A 236 7.60 -10.43 12.74
CA HIS A 236 7.98 -9.35 11.83
C HIS A 236 7.56 -9.70 10.41
N GLU A 237 6.65 -8.89 9.89
CA GLU A 237 6.26 -8.91 8.50
C GLU A 237 6.99 -7.77 7.77
N LYS A 238 7.76 -8.08 6.75
CA LYS A 238 8.47 -7.12 5.90
C LYS A 238 8.09 -7.29 4.44
N VAL A 239 8.11 -6.19 3.68
CA VAL A 239 7.87 -6.15 2.23
C VAL A 239 8.98 -5.39 1.53
N ASN A 240 9.22 -5.74 0.25
CA ASN A 240 10.26 -5.14 -0.61
C ASN A 240 11.66 -5.16 0.02
N ASP A 241 11.98 -6.17 0.84
CA ASP A 241 13.33 -6.43 1.27
C ASP A 241 14.12 -7.14 0.15
N LEU A 242 15.44 -6.95 0.17
CA LEU A 242 16.36 -7.67 -0.69
C LEU A 242 17.06 -8.77 0.12
N GLU A 243 17.70 -9.70 -0.58
CA GLU A 243 18.42 -10.79 0.06
C GLU A 243 19.43 -10.26 1.10
N GLY A 244 19.39 -10.80 2.31
CA GLY A 244 20.25 -10.40 3.42
C GLY A 244 19.85 -9.11 4.14
N TRP A 245 18.75 -8.46 3.76
CA TRP A 245 18.22 -7.30 4.48
C TRP A 245 17.38 -7.72 5.70
N LEU A 246 17.56 -7.01 6.80
CA LEU A 246 16.79 -7.22 8.03
C LEU A 246 15.42 -6.53 7.98
N TRP A 247 15.31 -5.44 7.23
CA TRP A 247 14.18 -4.53 7.15
C TRP A 247 13.61 -4.47 5.74
N GLY A 248 12.29 -4.29 5.67
CA GLY A 248 11.58 -3.99 4.42
C GLY A 248 11.57 -2.50 4.09
N ILE A 249 11.09 -2.17 2.89
CA ILE A 249 10.79 -0.80 2.45
C ILE A 249 9.30 -0.71 2.09
N GLY A 250 8.64 0.35 2.53
CA GLY A 250 7.24 0.59 2.15
C GLY A 250 7.06 0.73 0.64
N ASP A 251 6.01 0.12 0.11
CA ASP A 251 5.70 0.11 -1.33
C ASP A 251 5.65 1.53 -1.95
N THR A 252 5.24 2.52 -1.16
CA THR A 252 5.13 3.90 -1.61
C THR A 252 6.47 4.54 -1.95
N TYR A 253 7.59 4.01 -1.44
CA TYR A 253 8.92 4.60 -1.61
C TYR A 253 9.27 4.85 -3.08
N ALA A 254 9.10 3.84 -3.94
CA ALA A 254 9.37 3.96 -5.38
C ALA A 254 8.41 4.94 -6.09
N ALA A 255 7.21 5.12 -5.55
CA ALA A 255 6.20 6.00 -6.11
C ALA A 255 6.39 7.49 -5.74
N LEU A 256 7.10 7.79 -4.63
CA LEU A 256 7.17 9.15 -4.07
C LEU A 256 7.72 10.21 -5.04
N PRO A 257 8.84 9.98 -5.77
CA PRO A 257 9.39 10.99 -6.68
C PRO A 257 8.41 11.34 -7.80
N TYR A 258 7.78 10.32 -8.40
CA TYR A 258 6.82 10.50 -9.48
C TYR A 258 5.51 11.12 -9.02
N ALA A 259 5.06 10.81 -7.80
CA ALA A 259 3.87 11.42 -7.23
C ALA A 259 4.06 12.92 -6.96
N ARG A 260 5.29 13.35 -6.63
CA ARG A 260 5.65 14.77 -6.51
C ARG A 260 5.75 15.44 -7.88
N ALA A 261 6.46 14.82 -8.82
CA ALA A 261 6.60 15.33 -10.18
C ALA A 261 5.23 15.49 -10.87
N TYR A 262 4.30 14.54 -10.69
CA TYR A 262 2.95 14.67 -11.24
C TYR A 262 2.17 15.84 -10.63
N LYS A 263 2.30 16.05 -9.31
CA LYS A 263 1.71 17.22 -8.64
C LYS A 263 2.26 18.52 -9.22
N GLU A 264 3.58 18.64 -9.33
CA GLU A 264 4.25 19.83 -9.88
C GLU A 264 3.81 20.09 -11.34
N PHE A 265 3.76 19.04 -12.16
CA PHE A 265 3.26 19.14 -13.54
C PHE A 265 1.84 19.74 -13.61
N ILE A 266 0.92 19.25 -12.77
CA ILE A 266 -0.46 19.75 -12.75
C ILE A 266 -0.52 21.20 -12.24
N GLU A 267 0.28 21.55 -11.23
CA GLU A 267 0.38 22.93 -10.73
C GLU A 267 0.88 23.90 -11.80
N ASP A 268 1.93 23.53 -12.53
CA ASP A 268 2.50 24.31 -13.63
C ASP A 268 1.52 24.41 -14.81
N TRP A 269 0.80 23.33 -15.11
CA TRP A 269 -0.23 23.34 -16.14
C TRP A 269 -1.38 24.29 -15.78
N VAL A 270 -1.88 24.25 -14.53
CA VAL A 270 -2.90 25.20 -14.07
C VAL A 270 -2.39 26.65 -14.12
N LEU A 271 -1.11 26.86 -13.78
CA LEU A 271 -0.47 28.18 -13.88
C LEU A 271 -0.39 28.66 -15.33
N LEU A 272 -0.03 27.78 -16.27
CA LEU A 272 -0.02 28.04 -17.70
C LEU A 272 -1.42 28.43 -18.19
N VAL A 273 -2.45 27.63 -17.88
CA VAL A 273 -3.84 27.92 -18.25
C VAL A 273 -4.29 29.27 -17.67
N LYS A 274 -3.96 29.54 -16.41
CA LYS A 274 -4.27 30.82 -15.76
C LYS A 274 -3.55 31.98 -16.44
N SER A 275 -2.28 31.84 -16.82
CA SER A 275 -1.53 32.90 -17.51
C SER A 275 -2.07 33.16 -18.91
N LEU A 276 -2.38 32.10 -19.68
CA LEU A 276 -3.02 32.20 -20.99
C LEU A 276 -4.40 32.84 -20.91
N SER A 277 -5.18 32.56 -19.86
CA SER A 277 -6.50 33.19 -19.67
C SER A 277 -6.44 34.71 -19.42
N LYS A 278 -5.30 35.23 -18.93
CA LYS A 278 -5.11 36.67 -18.69
C LYS A 278 -4.82 37.44 -19.98
N ILE A 279 -4.17 36.82 -20.96
CA ILE A 279 -3.70 37.51 -22.17
C ILE A 279 -4.67 37.23 -23.33
N ALA A 280 -5.69 38.07 -23.46
CA ALA A 280 -6.70 37.92 -24.52
C ALA A 280 -6.23 38.51 -25.87
N TYR A 281 -5.44 39.60 -25.85
CA TYR A 281 -5.06 40.33 -27.06
C TYR A 281 -3.61 40.82 -26.98
N GLN A 282 -2.90 40.76 -28.11
CA GLN A 282 -1.60 41.39 -28.31
C GLN A 282 -1.76 42.60 -29.23
N ALA A 283 -1.16 43.72 -28.82
CA ALA A 283 -1.07 44.92 -29.64
C ALA A 283 0.17 44.81 -30.55
N VAL A 284 -0.04 44.76 -31.87
CA VAL A 284 1.05 44.76 -32.86
C VAL A 284 1.27 46.19 -33.35
N PRO A 285 2.38 46.86 -32.99
CA PRO A 285 2.65 48.22 -33.45
C PRO A 285 3.05 48.21 -34.93
N LYS A 286 2.50 49.16 -35.71
CA LYS A 286 3.06 49.47 -37.03
C LYS A 286 4.41 50.16 -36.88
N LYS A 287 5.35 49.87 -37.81
CA LYS A 287 6.69 50.51 -37.86
C LYS A 287 6.58 52.03 -37.68
N GLY A 288 7.25 52.56 -36.65
CA GLY A 288 7.37 54.01 -36.40
C GLY A 288 6.63 54.58 -35.18
N LEU A 289 5.92 53.78 -34.38
CA LEU A 289 5.23 54.24 -33.17
C LEU A 289 6.11 54.13 -31.91
N GLU A 290 6.12 55.20 -31.10
CA GLU A 290 6.95 55.31 -29.89
C GLU A 290 6.66 54.23 -28.84
N SER A 291 7.73 53.51 -28.49
CA SER A 291 7.75 52.37 -27.57
C SER A 291 7.29 52.67 -26.13
N GLN A 292 7.20 53.94 -25.71
CA GLN A 292 6.77 54.31 -24.35
C GLN A 292 5.25 54.24 -24.15
N LYS A 293 4.43 54.67 -25.12
CA LYS A 293 2.96 54.63 -25.00
C LYS A 293 2.41 53.20 -25.06
N VAL A 294 3.04 52.34 -25.85
CA VAL A 294 2.74 50.90 -25.88
C VAL A 294 3.12 50.24 -24.56
N ARG A 295 4.26 50.59 -23.94
CA ARG A 295 4.64 50.09 -22.61
C ARG A 295 3.68 50.52 -21.51
N ALA A 296 3.19 51.76 -21.54
CA ALA A 296 2.21 52.25 -20.56
C ALA A 296 0.86 51.52 -20.66
N ALA A 297 0.40 51.21 -21.88
CA ALA A 297 -0.82 50.42 -22.11
C ALA A 297 -0.68 48.94 -21.72
N VAL A 298 0.53 48.36 -21.84
CA VAL A 298 0.82 46.99 -21.37
C VAL A 298 0.90 46.95 -19.83
N GLN A 299 1.46 47.98 -19.20
CA GLN A 299 1.52 48.11 -17.74
C GLN A 299 0.13 48.30 -17.11
N SER A 300 -0.79 49.03 -17.76
CA SER A 300 -2.17 49.16 -17.27
C SER A 300 -2.98 47.86 -17.39
N GLY A 301 -2.61 46.96 -18.32
CA GLY A 301 -3.21 45.63 -18.49
C GLY A 301 -2.74 44.57 -17.49
N GLN A 302 -1.65 44.78 -16.74
CA GLN A 302 -1.13 43.79 -15.78
C GLN A 302 -2.08 43.49 -14.61
N ASN A 303 -2.95 44.43 -14.25
CA ASN A 303 -3.95 44.28 -13.18
C ASN A 303 -5.38 44.06 -13.71
N ALA A 304 -5.54 43.83 -15.02
CA ALA A 304 -6.85 43.73 -15.62
C ALA A 304 -7.45 42.31 -15.46
N PRO A 305 -8.76 42.16 -15.16
CA PRO A 305 -9.42 40.87 -15.06
C PRO A 305 -9.30 40.06 -16.36
N ALA A 306 -9.38 38.72 -16.29
CA ALA A 306 -9.41 37.86 -17.48
C ALA A 306 -10.54 38.29 -18.44
N GLY A 307 -10.24 38.39 -19.73
CA GLY A 307 -11.19 38.91 -20.74
C GLY A 307 -11.24 40.44 -20.86
N SER A 308 -10.33 41.15 -20.19
CA SER A 308 -10.17 42.61 -20.35
C SER A 308 -9.66 42.99 -21.74
N TRP A 309 -10.11 44.16 -22.21
CA TRP A 309 -9.71 44.74 -23.48
C TRP A 309 -8.58 45.74 -23.25
N ALA A 310 -7.47 45.59 -23.97
CA ALA A 310 -6.44 46.61 -24.04
C ALA A 310 -6.79 47.56 -25.20
N MET A 311 -7.05 48.84 -24.92
CA MET A 311 -7.32 49.83 -25.95
C MET A 311 -6.01 50.19 -26.65
N GLY A 312 -5.83 49.70 -27.88
CA GLY A 312 -4.71 50.13 -28.72
C GLY A 312 -4.88 51.59 -29.14
N SER A 313 -3.80 52.37 -29.08
CA SER A 313 -3.79 53.72 -29.66
C SER A 313 -3.99 53.66 -31.18
N GLU A 314 -4.54 54.73 -31.75
CA GLU A 314 -4.84 54.86 -33.18
C GLU A 314 -3.65 54.38 -34.05
N GLY A 315 -3.89 53.38 -34.91
CA GLY A 315 -2.86 52.74 -35.74
C GLY A 315 -2.32 51.38 -35.26
N THR A 316 -2.74 50.89 -34.09
CA THR A 316 -2.31 49.60 -33.53
C THR A 316 -3.32 48.49 -33.86
N LYS A 317 -2.88 47.39 -34.47
CA LYS A 317 -3.77 46.23 -34.73
C LYS A 317 -3.83 45.38 -33.46
N LEU A 318 -5.05 45.16 -32.95
CA LEU A 318 -5.31 44.18 -31.88
C LEU A 318 -5.51 42.82 -32.54
N GLU A 319 -4.61 41.90 -32.26
CA GLU A 319 -4.73 40.50 -32.68
C GLU A 319 -4.91 39.64 -31.43
N ALA A 320 -5.81 38.66 -31.51
CA ALA A 320 -5.91 37.65 -30.45
C ALA A 320 -4.58 36.87 -30.41
N VAL A 321 -4.05 36.62 -29.22
CA VAL A 321 -2.82 35.83 -29.09
C VAL A 321 -3.09 34.45 -29.71
N PRO A 322 -2.30 34.02 -30.71
CA PRO A 322 -2.52 32.73 -31.36
C PRO A 322 -2.29 31.62 -30.34
N LYS A 323 -3.36 30.87 -30.02
CA LYS A 323 -3.34 29.75 -29.08
C LYS A 323 -2.68 28.48 -29.65
N THR A 324 -2.33 28.49 -30.93
CA THR A 324 -1.93 27.32 -31.72
C THR A 324 -0.54 26.75 -31.40
N GLY A 325 0.24 27.37 -30.51
CA GLY A 325 1.58 26.89 -30.14
C GLY A 325 1.81 26.58 -28.66
N ALA A 326 0.85 26.86 -27.77
CA ALA A 326 1.01 26.77 -26.32
C ALA A 326 0.01 25.80 -25.66
N THR A 327 -0.45 24.79 -26.39
CA THR A 327 -1.37 23.76 -25.87
C THR A 327 -0.58 22.60 -25.29
N ILE A 328 0.10 22.80 -24.16
CA ILE A 328 0.45 21.65 -23.30
C ILE A 328 -0.88 21.15 -22.74
N ASP A 329 -1.26 19.92 -23.07
CA ASP A 329 -2.47 19.32 -22.55
C ASP A 329 -2.23 18.80 -21.13
N SER A 330 -3.31 18.70 -20.34
CA SER A 330 -3.23 18.09 -19.01
C SER A 330 -2.92 16.59 -19.09
N ASP A 331 -3.22 15.95 -20.23
CA ASP A 331 -3.05 14.51 -20.43
C ASP A 331 -1.58 14.12 -20.67
N SER A 332 -0.70 15.06 -21.08
CA SER A 332 0.75 14.85 -21.14
C SER A 332 1.37 14.45 -19.80
N GLY A 333 0.68 14.69 -18.67
CA GLY A 333 1.12 14.24 -17.34
C GLY A 333 0.81 12.77 -17.05
N ARG A 334 -0.04 12.12 -17.85
CA ARG A 334 -0.50 10.74 -17.62
C ARG A 334 0.64 9.71 -17.56
N PRO A 335 1.73 9.79 -18.36
CA PRO A 335 2.89 8.90 -18.21
C PRO A 335 3.54 8.98 -16.83
N VAL A 336 3.58 10.15 -16.20
CA VAL A 336 4.13 10.30 -14.83
C VAL A 336 3.21 9.63 -13.81
N ALA A 337 1.89 9.79 -13.95
CA ALA A 337 0.93 9.05 -13.13
C ALA A 337 1.01 7.53 -13.36
N ALA A 338 1.33 7.08 -14.58
CA ALA A 338 1.53 5.66 -14.88
C ALA A 338 2.75 5.08 -14.15
N LEU A 339 3.83 5.85 -13.95
CA LEU A 339 4.97 5.43 -13.12
C LEU A 339 4.59 5.27 -11.64
N VAL A 340 3.73 6.15 -11.12
CA VAL A 340 3.14 5.99 -9.78
C VAL A 340 2.31 4.70 -9.71
N ALA A 341 1.50 4.45 -10.73
CA ALA A 341 0.67 3.25 -10.81
C ALA A 341 1.51 1.97 -10.86
N ALA A 342 2.58 1.96 -11.67
CA ALA A 342 3.52 0.85 -11.78
C ALA A 342 4.25 0.57 -10.46
N ALA A 343 4.73 1.61 -9.76
CA ALA A 343 5.36 1.44 -8.45
C ALA A 343 4.39 0.88 -7.40
N MET A 344 3.10 1.22 -7.52
CA MET A 344 2.04 0.76 -6.63
C MET A 344 1.30 -0.48 -7.14
N GLY A 345 1.74 -1.12 -8.23
CA GLY A 345 1.12 -2.36 -8.69
C GLY A 345 -0.36 -2.25 -9.07
N VAL A 346 -0.79 -1.07 -9.50
CA VAL A 346 -2.18 -0.80 -9.89
C VAL A 346 -2.20 -0.28 -11.31
N SER A 347 -3.35 -0.40 -11.98
CA SER A 347 -3.49 0.18 -13.30
C SER A 347 -3.59 1.72 -13.20
N VAL A 348 -3.08 2.42 -14.21
CA VAL A 348 -3.22 3.88 -14.28
C VAL A 348 -4.68 4.31 -14.38
N ILE A 349 -5.55 3.46 -14.94
CA ILE A 349 -7.00 3.70 -15.04
C ILE A 349 -7.61 3.71 -13.64
N ASP A 350 -7.31 2.70 -12.82
CA ASP A 350 -7.82 2.62 -11.44
C ASP A 350 -7.30 3.80 -10.60
N LEU A 351 -6.02 4.14 -10.80
CA LEU A 351 -5.34 5.22 -10.07
C LEU A 351 -5.91 6.59 -10.40
N LEU A 352 -6.14 6.92 -11.67
CA LEU A 352 -6.69 8.20 -12.09
C LEU A 352 -8.23 8.25 -12.07
N ALA A 353 -8.89 7.10 -11.89
CA ALA A 353 -10.34 6.95 -12.06
C ALA A 353 -10.84 7.37 -13.45
N ASP A 354 -9.96 7.33 -14.45
CA ASP A 354 -10.22 7.82 -15.79
C ASP A 354 -9.64 6.85 -16.83
N PRO A 355 -10.48 6.26 -17.71
CA PRO A 355 -10.00 5.37 -18.76
C PRO A 355 -9.16 6.09 -19.84
N GLY A 356 -9.19 7.42 -19.91
CA GLY A 356 -8.49 8.20 -20.93
C GLY A 356 -8.95 7.90 -22.37
N GLN A 357 -8.15 8.27 -23.36
CA GLN A 357 -8.47 8.06 -24.78
C GLN A 357 -8.27 6.62 -25.29
N ALA A 358 -7.52 5.80 -24.56
CA ALA A 358 -7.19 4.41 -24.92
C ALA A 358 -8.05 3.36 -24.20
N GLY A 359 -9.17 3.76 -23.60
CA GLY A 359 -10.09 2.93 -22.83
C GLY A 359 -10.88 1.90 -23.63
N ASN A 360 -10.19 1.01 -24.37
CA ASN A 360 -10.82 -0.15 -24.97
C ASN A 360 -11.06 -1.22 -23.89
N ARG A 361 -12.27 -1.78 -23.81
CA ARG A 361 -12.67 -2.79 -22.80
C ARG A 361 -11.67 -3.94 -22.73
N ALA A 362 -11.14 -4.38 -23.87
CA ALA A 362 -10.13 -5.44 -23.94
C ALA A 362 -8.84 -5.10 -23.17
N THR A 363 -8.34 -3.86 -23.31
CA THR A 363 -7.13 -3.40 -22.60
C THR A 363 -7.36 -3.34 -21.10
N ALA A 364 -8.53 -2.86 -20.66
CA ALA A 364 -8.91 -2.83 -19.24
C ALA A 364 -8.95 -4.25 -18.64
N VAL A 365 -9.52 -5.21 -19.36
CA VAL A 365 -9.58 -6.63 -18.93
C VAL A 365 -8.18 -7.24 -18.82
N THR A 366 -7.27 -6.97 -19.77
CA THR A 366 -5.90 -7.50 -19.70
C THR A 366 -5.06 -6.91 -18.55
N MET A 367 -5.17 -5.61 -18.31
CA MET A 367 -4.47 -4.94 -17.19
C MET A 367 -5.03 -5.36 -15.83
N ASP A 368 -6.31 -5.71 -15.79
CA ASP A 368 -6.95 -6.22 -14.58
C ASP A 368 -6.40 -7.59 -14.15
N LEU A 369 -6.04 -8.48 -15.08
CA LEU A 369 -5.45 -9.77 -14.74
C LEU A 369 -4.10 -9.63 -14.01
N VAL A 370 -3.19 -8.78 -14.52
CA VAL A 370 -1.87 -8.57 -13.89
C VAL A 370 -2.03 -8.00 -12.48
N LYS A 371 -2.92 -7.01 -12.35
CA LYS A 371 -3.28 -6.45 -11.05
C LYS A 371 -3.83 -7.51 -10.11
N ARG A 372 -4.78 -8.36 -10.55
CA ARG A 372 -5.33 -9.46 -9.75
C ARG A 372 -4.25 -10.43 -9.26
N LEU A 373 -3.29 -10.79 -10.11
CA LEU A 373 -2.18 -11.66 -9.72
C LEU A 373 -1.27 -11.00 -8.68
N GLU A 374 -0.99 -9.71 -8.80
CA GLU A 374 -0.21 -8.99 -7.79
C GLU A 374 -0.97 -8.92 -6.44
N MET A 375 -2.28 -8.67 -6.48
CA MET A 375 -3.11 -8.64 -5.26
C MET A 375 -3.23 -10.03 -4.62
N ARG A 376 -3.24 -11.11 -5.42
CA ARG A 376 -3.18 -12.48 -4.91
C ARG A 376 -1.87 -12.72 -4.15
N GLY A 377 -0.73 -12.28 -4.68
CA GLY A 377 0.54 -12.36 -3.94
C GLY A 377 0.49 -11.61 -2.59
N ARG A 378 -0.28 -10.53 -2.49
CA ARG A 378 -0.53 -9.83 -1.23
C ARG A 378 -1.48 -10.58 -0.29
N GLN A 379 -2.50 -11.26 -0.82
CA GLN A 379 -3.35 -12.15 -0.04
C GLN A 379 -2.53 -13.32 0.54
N GLU A 380 -1.66 -13.94 -0.27
CA GLU A 380 -0.75 -15.02 0.16
C GLU A 380 0.20 -14.57 1.27
N LEU A 381 0.80 -13.38 1.15
CA LEU A 381 1.60 -12.78 2.22
C LEU A 381 0.77 -12.61 3.50
N CYS A 382 -0.43 -12.06 3.38
CA CYS A 382 -1.31 -11.85 4.53
C CYS A 382 -1.67 -13.19 5.19
N GLU A 383 -2.05 -14.19 4.39
CA GLU A 383 -2.33 -15.54 4.82
C GLU A 383 -1.14 -16.16 5.56
N GLN A 384 0.07 -16.13 5.00
CA GLN A 384 1.25 -16.73 5.63
C GLN A 384 1.48 -16.15 7.03
N THR A 385 1.35 -14.84 7.17
CA THR A 385 1.56 -14.20 8.47
C THR A 385 0.39 -14.35 9.44
N ASP A 386 -0.84 -14.47 8.94
CA ASP A 386 -2.03 -14.72 9.76
C ASP A 386 -2.00 -16.17 10.25
N ARG A 387 -1.63 -17.11 9.38
CA ARG A 387 -1.34 -18.50 9.70
C ARG A 387 -0.28 -18.61 10.78
N ALA A 388 0.87 -17.95 10.63
CA ALA A 388 1.91 -17.96 11.68
C ALA A 388 1.40 -17.44 13.04
N THR A 389 0.50 -16.45 13.03
CA THR A 389 -0.15 -15.94 14.24
C THR A 389 -1.09 -16.97 14.85
N LEU A 390 -1.92 -17.62 14.04
CA LEU A 390 -2.89 -18.63 14.47
C LEU A 390 -2.21 -19.93 14.93
N ASP A 391 -1.19 -20.39 14.22
CA ASP A 391 -0.36 -21.54 14.61
C ASP A 391 0.23 -21.29 16.00
N TYR A 392 0.76 -20.08 16.26
CA TYR A 392 1.25 -19.72 17.59
C TYR A 392 0.14 -19.72 18.65
N VAL A 393 -1.07 -19.24 18.33
CA VAL A 393 -2.23 -19.31 19.24
C VAL A 393 -2.56 -20.76 19.61
N ILE A 394 -2.58 -21.66 18.62
CA ILE A 394 -2.84 -23.09 18.80
C ILE A 394 -1.72 -23.73 19.64
N GLU A 395 -0.45 -23.43 19.33
CA GLU A 395 0.69 -23.94 20.08
C GLU A 395 0.61 -23.54 21.56
N GLN A 396 0.30 -22.27 21.86
CA GLN A 396 0.16 -21.81 23.25
C GLN A 396 -1.05 -22.43 23.95
N ALA A 397 -2.14 -22.69 23.24
CA ALA A 397 -3.31 -23.40 23.76
C ALA A 397 -3.01 -24.87 24.12
N ILE A 398 -1.97 -25.48 23.56
CA ILE A 398 -1.50 -26.83 23.89
C ILE A 398 -0.44 -26.79 25.01
N ILE A 399 0.51 -25.85 24.92
CA ILE A 399 1.65 -25.75 25.86
C ILE A 399 1.21 -25.33 27.27
N ALA A 400 0.18 -24.48 27.37
CA ALA A 400 -0.24 -23.95 28.65
C ALA A 400 -0.85 -25.02 29.58
N PRO A 401 -0.54 -25.03 30.89
CA PRO A 401 -1.06 -26.05 31.82
C PRO A 401 -2.59 -26.12 31.89
N ARG A 402 -3.27 -24.98 31.72
CA ARG A 402 -4.74 -24.88 31.66
C ARG A 402 -5.25 -24.54 30.26
N GLY A 403 -4.45 -24.85 29.24
CA GLY A 403 -4.83 -24.65 27.85
C GLY A 403 -6.01 -25.55 27.44
N PRO A 404 -6.86 -25.09 26.50
CA PRO A 404 -8.06 -25.82 26.08
C PRO A 404 -7.74 -27.04 25.21
N LEU A 405 -6.57 -27.08 24.56
CA LEU A 405 -6.19 -28.16 23.66
C LEU A 405 -5.26 -29.17 24.33
N LYS A 406 -5.31 -30.41 23.85
CA LYS A 406 -4.36 -31.47 24.20
C LYS A 406 -3.51 -31.80 22.99
N GLY A 407 -2.24 -32.13 23.22
CA GLY A 407 -1.31 -32.37 22.14
C GLY A 407 0.05 -32.82 22.61
N THR A 408 0.94 -33.06 21.64
CA THR A 408 2.33 -33.41 21.88
C THR A 408 3.20 -32.17 21.68
N VAL A 409 4.16 -31.97 22.58
CA VAL A 409 5.13 -30.87 22.49
C VAL A 409 6.50 -31.46 22.20
N VAL A 410 7.11 -31.05 21.10
CA VAL A 410 8.43 -31.50 20.64
C VAL A 410 9.35 -30.30 20.56
N ARG A 411 10.55 -30.43 21.13
CA ARG A 411 11.59 -29.40 21.04
C ARG A 411 12.58 -29.79 19.95
N ASP A 412 12.87 -28.83 19.08
CA ASP A 412 13.88 -28.94 18.03
C ASP A 412 14.79 -27.72 18.11
N GLY A 413 15.96 -27.91 18.73
CA GLY A 413 16.89 -26.83 19.04
C GLY A 413 16.25 -25.68 19.82
N ASP A 414 16.26 -24.50 19.19
CA ASP A 414 15.71 -23.26 19.73
C ASP A 414 14.23 -23.05 19.37
N ARG A 415 13.54 -24.02 18.77
CA ARG A 415 12.09 -23.97 18.53
C ARG A 415 11.34 -25.02 19.36
N LEU A 416 10.11 -24.68 19.73
CA LEU A 416 9.19 -25.58 20.40
C LEU A 416 7.96 -25.73 19.49
N TYR A 417 7.72 -26.95 19.02
CA TYR A 417 6.55 -27.30 18.22
C TYR A 417 5.50 -27.94 19.13
N ALA A 418 4.24 -27.57 18.95
CA ALA A 418 3.12 -28.22 19.60
C ALA A 418 2.08 -28.63 18.56
N THR A 419 1.71 -29.90 18.57
CA THR A 419 0.78 -30.50 17.62
C THR A 419 -0.41 -31.06 18.41
N PRO A 420 -1.66 -30.72 18.06
CA PRO A 420 -2.84 -31.20 18.77
C PRO A 420 -2.98 -32.71 18.60
N ALA A 421 -3.75 -33.32 19.50
CA ALA A 421 -4.10 -34.73 19.40
C ALA A 421 -5.26 -34.92 18.41
N GLY A 422 -5.01 -35.59 17.28
CA GLY A 422 -6.01 -35.88 16.24
C GLY A 422 -5.36 -36.45 14.97
N ASP A 423 -6.17 -37.09 14.12
CA ASP A 423 -5.73 -37.60 12.80
C ASP A 423 -5.64 -36.46 11.76
N ASP A 424 -6.42 -35.39 11.93
CA ASP A 424 -6.36 -34.19 11.09
C ASP A 424 -5.32 -33.21 11.66
N GLU A 425 -4.11 -33.29 11.09
CA GLU A 425 -3.00 -32.36 11.35
C GLU A 425 -3.47 -30.90 11.21
N ASN A 426 -3.36 -30.06 12.26
CA ASN A 426 -3.28 -28.58 12.34
C ASN A 426 -3.63 -27.68 11.12
N THR A 427 -4.56 -28.08 10.27
CA THR A 427 -4.74 -27.47 8.95
C THR A 427 -5.76 -26.36 9.07
N ILE A 428 -5.24 -25.13 9.04
CA ILE A 428 -6.04 -23.92 8.91
C ILE A 428 -6.28 -23.65 7.42
N GLU A 429 -7.52 -23.44 7.03
CA GLU A 429 -7.93 -23.10 5.68
C GLU A 429 -8.28 -21.60 5.61
N PHE A 430 -7.75 -20.95 4.58
CA PHE A 430 -8.06 -19.57 4.25
C PHE A 430 -8.79 -19.58 2.92
N VAL A 431 -10.08 -19.24 2.95
CA VAL A 431 -10.92 -19.18 1.75
C VAL A 431 -11.12 -17.71 1.40
N TRP A 432 -10.44 -17.30 0.34
CA TRP A 432 -10.61 -15.99 -0.29
C TRP A 432 -11.69 -16.09 -1.37
N PRO A 433 -12.67 -15.17 -1.38
CA PRO A 433 -13.60 -15.06 -2.50
C PRO A 433 -12.82 -14.85 -3.81
N LYS A 434 -13.32 -15.44 -4.91
CA LYS A 434 -12.67 -15.28 -6.20
C LYS A 434 -12.78 -13.83 -6.65
N LEU A 435 -11.64 -13.24 -7.04
CA LEU A 435 -11.57 -11.92 -7.66
C LEU A 435 -12.15 -11.89 -9.09
N ASP A 436 -12.56 -13.06 -9.62
CA ASP A 436 -13.09 -13.21 -10.96
C ASP A 436 -14.61 -13.10 -10.93
N GLU A 437 -15.17 -12.07 -11.56
CA GLU A 437 -16.57 -12.07 -11.95
C GLU A 437 -16.73 -12.97 -13.19
N VAL A 438 -16.75 -14.29 -12.99
CA VAL A 438 -17.31 -15.17 -14.01
C VAL A 438 -18.81 -14.89 -14.00
N PRO A 439 -19.42 -14.41 -15.10
CA PRO A 439 -20.83 -14.11 -15.08
C PRO A 439 -21.61 -15.39 -14.76
N LEU A 440 -22.61 -15.24 -13.89
CA LEU A 440 -23.37 -16.35 -13.31
C LEU A 440 -23.89 -17.32 -14.38
N ASP A 441 -24.24 -16.81 -15.57
CA ASP A 441 -24.72 -17.63 -16.68
C ASP A 441 -23.68 -18.66 -17.18
N ILE A 442 -22.39 -18.31 -17.15
CA ILE A 442 -21.30 -19.23 -17.53
C ILE A 442 -21.09 -20.28 -16.44
N ILE A 443 -21.14 -19.89 -15.16
CA ILE A 443 -21.02 -20.82 -14.03
C ILE A 443 -22.17 -21.82 -14.05
N MET A 444 -23.41 -21.34 -14.17
CA MET A 444 -24.60 -22.19 -14.19
C MET A 444 -24.60 -23.15 -15.40
N LYS A 445 -24.15 -22.70 -16.58
CA LYS A 445 -23.96 -23.59 -17.74
C LYS A 445 -22.90 -24.66 -17.49
N ALA A 446 -21.80 -24.32 -16.83
CA ALA A 446 -20.76 -25.29 -16.51
C ALA A 446 -21.27 -26.35 -15.51
N ILE A 447 -22.05 -25.93 -14.52
CA ILE A 447 -22.71 -26.84 -13.57
C ILE A 447 -23.72 -27.75 -14.28
N GLU A 448 -24.55 -27.20 -15.18
CA GLU A 448 -25.49 -27.98 -15.99
C GLU A 448 -24.78 -29.04 -16.84
N ILE A 449 -23.64 -28.69 -17.46
CA ILE A 449 -22.81 -29.64 -18.19
C ILE A 449 -22.25 -30.72 -17.26
N ALA A 450 -21.78 -30.35 -16.07
CA ALA A 450 -21.25 -31.28 -15.08
C ALA A 450 -22.31 -32.26 -14.58
N ASP A 451 -23.53 -31.79 -14.26
CA ASP A 451 -24.67 -32.64 -13.91
C ASP A 451 -25.02 -33.60 -15.07
N GLY A 452 -24.98 -33.10 -16.31
CA GLY A 452 -25.18 -33.90 -17.51
C GLY A 452 -24.16 -35.03 -17.73
N THR A 453 -23.00 -35.01 -17.07
CA THR A 453 -22.02 -36.13 -17.13
C THR A 453 -22.43 -37.32 -16.27
N GLY A 454 -23.27 -37.11 -15.26
CA GLY A 454 -23.69 -38.13 -14.30
C GLY A 454 -22.58 -38.66 -13.38
N THR A 455 -21.38 -38.07 -13.39
CA THR A 455 -20.24 -38.52 -12.55
C THR A 455 -20.12 -37.77 -11.23
N VAL A 456 -20.75 -36.60 -11.13
CA VAL A 456 -20.72 -35.78 -9.91
C VAL A 456 -21.96 -36.10 -9.09
N PRO A 457 -21.87 -36.39 -7.77
CA PRO A 457 -23.05 -36.65 -6.98
C PRO A 457 -23.90 -35.39 -6.83
N LYS A 458 -25.21 -35.59 -6.64
CA LYS A 458 -26.20 -34.50 -6.76
C LYS A 458 -26.08 -33.46 -5.65
N VAL A 459 -25.60 -33.86 -4.48
CA VAL A 459 -25.38 -32.98 -3.34
C VAL A 459 -24.26 -31.99 -3.65
N GLU A 460 -23.19 -32.43 -4.30
CA GLU A 460 -22.08 -31.59 -4.74
C GLU A 460 -22.52 -30.63 -5.85
N ILE A 461 -23.40 -31.06 -6.75
CA ILE A 461 -24.03 -30.17 -7.74
C ILE A 461 -24.84 -29.08 -7.03
N LEU A 462 -25.67 -29.43 -6.04
CA LEU A 462 -26.42 -28.44 -5.27
C LEU A 462 -25.49 -27.48 -4.53
N LYS A 463 -24.42 -27.98 -3.91
CA LYS A 463 -23.40 -27.17 -3.25
C LYS A 463 -22.75 -26.17 -4.21
N LEU A 464 -22.39 -26.60 -5.41
CA LEU A 464 -21.85 -25.72 -6.45
C LEU A 464 -22.86 -24.64 -6.88
N ILE A 465 -24.16 -24.95 -6.94
CA ILE A 465 -25.21 -23.98 -7.26
C ILE A 465 -25.37 -22.96 -6.13
N LEU A 466 -25.46 -23.41 -4.87
CA LEU A 466 -25.62 -22.52 -3.72
C LEU A 466 -24.43 -21.57 -3.56
N HIS A 467 -23.21 -22.07 -3.75
CA HIS A 467 -22.01 -21.22 -3.78
C HIS A 467 -22.00 -20.27 -4.99
N ALA A 468 -22.49 -20.68 -6.16
CA ALA A 468 -22.57 -19.81 -7.33
C ALA A 468 -23.57 -18.66 -7.14
N LEU A 469 -24.63 -18.89 -6.37
CA LEU A 469 -25.68 -17.93 -6.06
C LEU A 469 -25.40 -17.07 -4.81
N ASP A 470 -24.25 -17.28 -4.16
CA ASP A 470 -23.84 -16.54 -2.96
C ASP A 470 -24.88 -16.62 -1.82
N VAL A 471 -25.42 -17.83 -1.60
CA VAL A 471 -26.37 -18.10 -0.52
C VAL A 471 -25.60 -18.34 0.78
N ASP A 472 -25.84 -17.48 1.77
CA ASP A 472 -25.32 -17.65 3.13
C ASP A 472 -25.79 -18.99 3.74
N ASP A 473 -24.96 -19.61 4.57
CA ASP A 473 -25.26 -20.88 5.27
C ASP A 473 -25.58 -22.08 4.34
N ALA A 474 -24.92 -22.14 3.17
CA ALA A 474 -25.11 -23.21 2.18
C ALA A 474 -24.97 -24.62 2.77
N ASP A 475 -24.06 -24.82 3.72
CA ASP A 475 -23.85 -26.13 4.37
C ASP A 475 -25.06 -26.53 5.24
N GLU A 476 -25.70 -25.60 5.98
CA GLU A 476 -26.92 -25.87 6.75
C GLU A 476 -28.11 -26.21 5.84
N ILE A 477 -28.20 -25.54 4.69
CA ILE A 477 -29.24 -25.82 3.69
C ILE A 477 -29.06 -27.23 3.14
N ILE A 478 -27.82 -27.65 2.85
CA ILE A 478 -27.50 -28.97 2.33
C ILE A 478 -27.81 -30.06 3.36
N GLU A 479 -27.43 -29.87 4.63
CA GLU A 479 -27.75 -30.80 5.71
C GLU A 479 -29.27 -31.01 5.89
N ARG A 480 -30.08 -30.00 5.60
CA ARG A 480 -31.54 -30.11 5.67
C ARG A 480 -32.17 -30.85 4.49
N VAL A 481 -31.48 -30.95 3.36
CA VAL A 481 -32.04 -31.48 2.10
C VAL A 481 -31.30 -32.70 1.58
N ALA A 482 -30.27 -33.18 2.26
CA ALA A 482 -29.55 -34.41 1.97
C ALA A 482 -29.86 -35.49 3.02
N ASP A 483 -29.94 -36.75 2.60
CA ASP A 483 -30.00 -37.90 3.50
C ASP A 483 -28.59 -38.38 3.93
N ASP A 484 -28.53 -39.27 4.92
CA ASP A 484 -27.27 -39.84 5.45
C ASP A 484 -26.43 -40.59 4.38
N ASP A 485 -27.04 -40.94 3.24
CA ASP A 485 -26.41 -41.64 2.12
C ASP A 485 -25.95 -40.68 0.99
N GLY A 486 -26.10 -39.37 1.17
CA GLY A 486 -25.66 -38.35 0.22
C GLY A 486 -26.59 -38.14 -0.98
N ASN A 487 -27.87 -38.51 -0.87
CA ASN A 487 -28.91 -38.22 -1.85
C ASN A 487 -29.77 -37.03 -1.44
N LEU A 488 -30.24 -36.27 -2.43
CA LEU A 488 -31.18 -35.18 -2.18
C LEU A 488 -32.57 -35.72 -1.84
N ILE A 489 -33.12 -35.27 -0.72
CA ILE A 489 -34.49 -35.48 -0.30
C ILE A 489 -35.37 -34.56 -1.15
N ASP A 490 -36.16 -35.13 -2.06
CA ASP A 490 -37.04 -34.35 -2.93
C ASP A 490 -38.25 -33.82 -2.12
N PRO A 491 -38.39 -32.49 -1.94
CA PRO A 491 -39.47 -31.92 -1.14
C PRO A 491 -40.86 -32.05 -1.79
N LEU A 492 -40.93 -32.49 -3.06
CA LEU A 492 -42.18 -32.70 -3.80
C LEU A 492 -42.61 -34.17 -3.85
N VAL A 493 -41.75 -35.11 -3.45
CA VAL A 493 -42.08 -36.54 -3.41
C VAL A 493 -42.72 -36.83 -2.07
N THR A 494 -44.02 -37.15 -2.08
CA THR A 494 -44.68 -37.61 -0.87
C THR A 494 -44.10 -38.97 -0.46
N ALA A 495 -44.07 -39.28 0.84
CA ALA A 495 -43.64 -40.60 1.33
C ALA A 495 -44.40 -41.76 0.64
N GLY A 496 -45.63 -41.51 0.17
CA GLY A 496 -46.40 -42.46 -0.64
C GLY A 496 -45.84 -42.69 -2.05
N ASP A 497 -45.26 -41.68 -2.69
CA ASP A 497 -44.65 -41.79 -4.02
C ASP A 497 -43.30 -42.52 -3.97
N ASP A 498 -42.50 -42.28 -2.92
CA ASP A 498 -41.25 -43.02 -2.71
C ASP A 498 -41.51 -44.48 -2.33
N ALA A 499 -42.47 -44.75 -1.45
CA ALA A 499 -42.92 -46.11 -1.14
C ALA A 499 -43.41 -46.85 -2.38
N THR A 500 -44.17 -46.18 -3.26
CA THR A 500 -44.66 -46.76 -4.52
C THR A 500 -43.51 -47.06 -5.49
N ARG A 501 -42.48 -46.22 -5.52
CA ARG A 501 -41.28 -46.40 -6.35
C ARG A 501 -40.42 -47.56 -5.85
N ARG A 502 -40.16 -47.64 -4.55
CA ARG A 502 -39.42 -48.74 -3.90
C ARG A 502 -40.14 -50.08 -4.09
N PHE A 503 -41.46 -50.10 -3.92
CA PHE A 503 -42.28 -51.28 -4.20
C PHE A 503 -42.15 -51.75 -5.66
N ARG A 504 -42.17 -50.83 -6.63
CA ARG A 504 -41.98 -51.16 -8.05
C ARG A 504 -40.56 -51.62 -8.39
N ALA A 505 -39.56 -51.18 -7.62
CA ALA A 505 -38.17 -51.61 -7.74
C ALA A 505 -37.86 -52.90 -6.98
N GLY A 506 -38.83 -53.50 -6.28
CA GLY A 506 -38.65 -54.72 -5.48
C GLY A 506 -37.93 -54.48 -4.15
N GLN A 507 -37.83 -53.23 -3.70
CA GLN A 507 -37.26 -52.82 -2.42
C GLN A 507 -38.37 -52.68 -1.35
N ASP A 508 -38.00 -52.75 -0.07
CA ASP A 508 -38.96 -52.65 1.04
C ASP A 508 -39.56 -51.23 1.11
N PRO A 509 -40.88 -51.06 0.89
CA PRO A 509 -41.52 -49.75 0.93
C PRO A 509 -41.66 -49.17 2.34
N SER A 510 -41.40 -49.94 3.40
CA SER A 510 -41.54 -49.48 4.79
C SER A 510 -40.41 -48.54 5.24
N GLU A 511 -39.27 -48.53 4.55
CA GLU A 511 -38.18 -47.59 4.80
C GLU A 511 -38.46 -46.18 4.27
N ALA A 512 -39.41 -46.01 3.35
CA ALA A 512 -39.84 -44.70 2.84
C ALA A 512 -40.80 -43.94 3.78
N LEU A 513 -41.22 -44.58 4.88
CA LEU A 513 -42.20 -44.05 5.85
C LEU A 513 -41.57 -43.77 7.23
N ARG A 514 -40.25 -43.91 7.37
CA ARG A 514 -39.47 -43.42 8.51
C ARG A 514 -38.94 -42.04 8.19
#